data_AF-A0A925CHT9-F1
#
_entry.id   AF-A0A925CHT9-F1
#
_cell.length_a   1.000
_cell.length_b   1.000
_cell.length_c   1.000
_cell.angle_alpha   90.00
_cell.angle_beta   90.00
_cell.angle_gamma   90.00
#
_symmetry.space_group_name_H-M   'P 1'
#
loop_
_entity.id
_entity.type
_entity.pdbx_description
1 polymer ?
#
loop_
_entity_poly.entity_id
_entity_poly.type
_entity_poly.pdbx_seq_one_letter_code
_entity_poly.pdbx_strand_id
1 'polypeptide(L)'
;MDNFVPICCFCSKVRDDTNMEVGTDPWVDLSIYAISRKLPFSHGFVFSHGYCPDCVARYDERLAAYRSTPVWASLKSLGEAERRLKARTGRGQRNTERSG
;
A
#
# COMPACT_ATOMS: atom_id res chain seq x y z
N MET A 1 -3.27 21.91 14.12
CA MET A 1 -3.79 21.01 13.06
C MET A 1 -2.67 20.08 12.70
N ASP A 2 -2.93 18.78 12.68
CA ASP A 2 -1.98 17.81 12.16
C ASP A 2 -1.89 18.03 10.65
N ASN A 3 -0.68 18.33 10.16
CA ASN A 3 -0.48 18.53 8.73
C ASN A 3 -0.41 17.16 8.07
N PHE A 4 -1.48 16.80 7.35
CA PHE A 4 -1.46 15.60 6.54
C PHE A 4 -0.51 15.78 5.36
N VAL A 5 0.50 14.93 5.26
CA VAL A 5 1.51 14.96 4.20
C VAL A 5 1.23 13.79 3.24
N PRO A 6 0.88 14.05 1.97
CA PRO A 6 0.71 12.98 0.99
C PRO A 6 2.04 12.27 0.74
N ILE A 7 2.08 10.95 0.89
CA ILE A 7 3.26 10.11 0.63
C ILE A 7 2.95 9.04 -0.43
N CYS A 8 3.90 8.80 -1.32
CA CYS A 8 3.78 7.82 -2.37
C CYS A 8 4.07 6.42 -1.81
N CYS A 9 3.12 5.49 -1.95
CA CYS A 9 3.25 4.11 -1.48
C CYS A 9 4.37 3.31 -2.16
N PHE A 10 4.91 3.78 -3.29
CA PHE A 10 5.96 3.07 -4.02
C PHE A 10 7.36 3.66 -3.85
N CYS A 11 7.48 4.98 -3.80
CA CYS A 11 8.80 5.63 -3.76
C CYS A 11 9.03 6.47 -2.51
N SER A 12 8.05 6.56 -1.61
CA SER A 12 8.10 7.32 -0.35
C SER A 12 8.38 8.82 -0.50
N LYS A 13 8.39 9.35 -1.73
CA LYS A 13 8.36 10.80 -1.96
C LYS A 13 7.08 11.38 -1.39
N VAL A 14 7.18 12.61 -0.91
CA VAL A 14 6.06 13.36 -0.34
C VAL A 14 5.69 14.53 -1.24
N ARG A 15 4.40 14.87 -1.29
CA ARG A 15 3.92 16.05 -2.03
C ARG A 15 3.93 17.25 -1.11
N ASP A 16 4.58 18.33 -1.54
CA ASP A 16 4.66 19.56 -0.77
C ASP A 16 3.49 20.50 -1.07
N ASP A 17 2.29 20.21 -0.56
CA ASP A 17 1.07 20.98 -0.84
C ASP A 17 1.01 22.37 -0.17
N THR A 18 2.15 22.93 0.28
CA THR A 18 2.14 24.09 1.17
C THR A 18 2.24 25.45 0.49
N ASN A 19 2.42 25.51 -0.84
CA ASN A 19 2.64 26.79 -1.54
C ASN A 19 2.06 26.90 -2.96
N MET A 20 1.36 25.89 -3.51
CA MET A 20 0.68 26.03 -4.82
C MET A 20 -0.77 25.52 -4.80
N GLU A 21 -1.47 25.67 -5.92
CA GLU A 21 -2.80 25.06 -6.09
C GLU A 21 -2.71 23.56 -5.78
N VAL A 22 -3.62 23.07 -4.94
CA VAL A 22 -3.67 21.67 -4.49
C VAL A 22 -3.51 20.73 -5.69
N GLY A 23 -2.45 19.91 -5.67
CA GLY A 23 -2.18 18.92 -6.71
C GLY A 23 -1.22 19.37 -7.82
N THR A 24 -0.69 20.59 -7.78
CA THR A 24 0.35 21.07 -8.72
C THR A 24 1.77 20.94 -8.17
N ASP A 25 1.92 20.69 -6.87
CA ASP A 25 3.21 20.67 -6.20
C ASP A 25 4.09 19.45 -6.54
N PRO A 26 5.43 19.64 -6.59
CA PRO A 26 6.37 18.58 -6.89
C PRO A 26 6.41 17.54 -5.78
N TRP A 27 6.57 16.28 -6.18
CA TRP A 27 6.86 15.18 -5.27
C TRP A 27 8.36 15.16 -4.97
N VAL A 28 8.73 15.39 -3.72
CA VAL A 28 10.12 15.53 -3.27
C VAL A 28 10.50 14.43 -2.27
N ASP A 29 11.79 14.23 -2.05
CA ASP A 29 12.27 13.34 -1.00
C ASP A 29 11.88 13.86 0.39
N LEU A 30 11.52 12.95 1.30
CA LEU A 30 11.09 13.29 2.66
C LEU A 30 12.15 14.12 3.42
N SER A 31 13.44 13.85 3.18
CA SER A 31 14.53 14.62 3.78
C SER A 31 14.55 16.06 3.27
N ILE A 32 14.39 16.26 1.95
CA ILE A 32 14.31 17.58 1.33
C ILE A 32 13.11 18.34 1.88
N TYR A 33 11.96 17.67 1.98
CA TYR A 33 10.74 18.25 2.56
C TYR A 33 10.94 18.67 4.03
N ALA A 34 11.49 17.80 4.88
CA ALA A 34 11.73 18.12 6.28
C ALA A 34 12.67 19.32 6.45
N ILE A 35 13.72 19.40 5.63
CA ILE A 35 14.67 20.52 5.60
C ILE A 35 14.00 21.81 5.12
N SER A 36 13.27 21.77 4.00
CA SER A 36 12.61 22.96 3.43
C SER A 36 11.57 23.54 4.38
N ARG A 37 10.87 22.68 5.10
CA ARG A 37 9.85 23.04 6.10
C ARG A 37 10.43 23.38 7.47
N LYS A 38 11.75 23.28 7.65
CA LYS A 38 12.46 23.51 8.93
C LYS A 38 11.84 22.72 10.08
N LEU A 39 11.42 21.48 9.81
CA LEU A 39 10.73 20.66 10.80
C LEU A 39 11.75 19.95 11.69
N PRO A 40 11.55 19.94 13.02
CA PRO A 40 12.43 19.21 13.92
C PRO A 40 12.33 17.70 13.66
N PHE A 41 13.39 16.95 13.96
CA PHE A 41 13.37 15.48 13.84
C PHE A 41 12.28 14.80 14.68
N SER A 42 11.77 15.48 15.71
CA SER A 42 10.64 15.03 16.53
C SER A 42 9.27 15.30 15.91
N HIS A 43 9.22 15.91 14.72
CA HIS A 43 7.96 16.23 14.07
C HIS A 43 7.23 14.95 13.64
N GLY A 44 6.09 14.70 14.28
CA GLY A 44 5.20 13.59 13.95
C GLY A 44 4.42 13.89 12.68
N PHE A 45 4.99 13.53 11.52
CA PHE A 45 4.24 13.59 10.26
C PHE A 45 3.05 12.64 10.30
N VAL A 46 1.87 13.14 9.93
CA VAL A 46 0.71 12.29 9.66
C VAL A 46 0.63 12.09 8.15
N PHE A 47 0.96 10.90 7.69
CA PHE A 47 1.00 10.64 6.25
C PHE A 47 -0.36 10.21 5.69
N SER A 48 -0.81 10.89 4.64
CA SER A 48 -1.90 10.38 3.79
C SER A 48 -1.30 9.59 2.63
N HIS A 49 -1.79 8.37 2.40
CA HIS A 49 -1.18 7.45 1.45
C HIS A 49 -1.78 7.61 0.05
N GLY A 50 -0.93 7.65 -0.96
CA GLY A 50 -1.33 7.76 -2.35
C GLY A 50 -0.22 7.39 -3.33
N TYR A 51 -0.29 7.90 -4.56
CA TYR A 51 0.72 7.65 -5.59
C TYR A 51 1.14 8.96 -6.26
N CYS A 52 2.45 9.13 -6.49
CA CYS A 52 2.92 10.20 -7.35
C CYS A 52 2.63 9.91 -8.83
N PRO A 53 2.56 10.94 -9.70
CA PRO A 53 2.33 10.79 -11.14
C PRO A 53 3.24 9.76 -11.81
N ASP A 54 4.54 9.79 -11.49
CA ASP A 54 5.51 8.85 -12.05
C ASP A 54 5.22 7.39 -11.68
N CYS A 55 4.77 7.17 -10.44
CA CYS A 55 4.51 5.83 -9.94
C CYS A 55 3.16 5.29 -10.38
N VAL A 56 2.14 6.15 -10.51
CA VAL A 56 0.84 5.72 -11.04
C VAL A 56 0.90 5.46 -12.55
N ALA A 57 1.70 6.22 -13.30
CA ALA A 57 1.93 5.97 -14.73
C ALA A 57 2.56 4.59 -14.99
N ARG A 58 3.25 4.03 -13.99
CA ARG A 58 3.88 2.70 -14.04
C ARG A 58 3.28 1.74 -13.01
N TYR A 59 2.00 1.92 -12.70
CA TYR A 59 1.34 1.21 -11.62
C TYR A 59 1.44 -0.31 -11.78
N ASP A 60 1.12 -0.84 -12.96
CA ASP A 60 1.11 -2.27 -13.22
C ASP A 60 2.50 -2.91 -13.06
N GLU A 61 3.54 -2.27 -13.58
CA GLU A 61 4.92 -2.74 -13.46
C GLU A 61 5.38 -2.74 -11.99
N ARG A 62 5.09 -1.65 -11.27
CA ARG A 62 5.45 -1.54 -9.85
C ARG A 62 4.68 -2.52 -8.99
N LEU A 63 3.41 -2.77 -9.30
CA LEU A 63 2.61 -3.76 -8.61
C LEU A 63 3.09 -5.18 -8.92
N ALA A 64 3.49 -5.47 -10.15
CA ALA A 64 4.10 -6.76 -10.52
C ALA A 64 5.40 -7.00 -9.74
N ALA A 65 6.27 -6.00 -9.65
CA ALA A 65 7.48 -6.06 -8.83
C ALA A 65 7.14 -6.28 -7.34
N TYR A 66 6.16 -5.57 -6.78
CA TYR A 66 5.74 -5.76 -5.39
C TYR A 66 5.13 -7.15 -5.13
N ARG A 67 4.34 -7.68 -6.06
CA ARG A 67 3.77 -9.04 -5.99
C ARG A 67 4.82 -10.14 -6.10
N SER A 68 6.01 -9.84 -6.60
CA SER A 68 7.12 -10.80 -6.62
C SER A 68 7.83 -10.92 -5.26
N THR A 69 7.44 -10.14 -4.25
CA THR A 69 8.01 -10.27 -2.90
C THR A 69 7.65 -11.60 -2.24
N PRO A 70 8.55 -12.20 -1.42
CA PRO A 70 8.29 -13.46 -0.73
C PRO A 70 7.05 -13.41 0.18
N VAL A 71 6.73 -12.23 0.70
CA VAL A 71 5.57 -11.98 1.56
C VAL A 71 4.27 -12.19 0.78
N TRP A 72 4.14 -11.62 -0.43
CA TRP A 72 2.95 -11.82 -1.24
C TRP A 72 2.80 -13.27 -1.69
N ALA A 73 3.89 -13.91 -2.09
CA ALA A 73 3.88 -15.33 -2.45
C ALA A 73 3.39 -16.21 -1.28
N SER A 74 3.82 -15.89 -0.06
CA SER A 74 3.39 -16.58 1.17
C SER A 74 1.93 -16.32 1.49
N LEU A 75 1.44 -15.08 1.38
CA LEU A 75 0.02 -14.77 1.59
C LEU A 75 -0.88 -15.47 0.57
N LYS A 76 -0.44 -15.53 -0.69
CA LYS A 76 -1.17 -16.22 -1.76
C LYS A 76 -1.28 -17.72 -1.48
N SER A 77 -0.18 -18.36 -1.08
CA SER A 77 -0.18 -19.80 -0.77
C SER A 77 -1.05 -20.13 0.44
N LEU A 78 -1.07 -19.28 1.46
CA LEU A 78 -1.98 -19.40 2.62
C LEU A 78 -3.45 -19.30 2.17
N GLY A 79 -3.80 -18.31 1.36
CA GLY A 79 -5.18 -18.17 0.85
C GLY A 79 -5.61 -19.30 -0.08
N GLU A 80 -4.70 -19.92 -0.82
CA GLU A 80 -4.96 -21.13 -1.60
C GLU A 80 -5.15 -22.37 -0.70
N ALA A 81 -4.32 -22.54 0.31
CA ALA A 81 -4.42 -23.63 1.28
C ALA A 81 -5.75 -23.58 2.05
N GLU A 82 -6.17 -22.39 2.49
CA GLU A 82 -7.44 -22.18 3.17
C GLU A 82 -8.63 -22.54 2.28
N ARG A 83 -8.63 -22.10 1.01
CA ARG A 83 -9.67 -22.48 0.03
C ARG A 83 -9.75 -23.98 -0.17
N ARG A 84 -8.60 -24.67 -0.24
CA ARG A 84 -8.55 -26.14 -0.33
C ARG A 84 -9.12 -26.81 0.92
N LEU A 85 -8.81 -26.31 2.11
CA LEU A 85 -9.37 -26.81 3.37
C LEU A 85 -10.89 -26.66 3.39
N LYS A 86 -11.41 -25.46 3.06
CA LYS A 86 -12.86 -25.18 2.98
C LYS A 86 -13.57 -26.06 1.95
N ALA A 87 -12.96 -26.31 0.79
CA ALA A 87 -13.52 -27.21 -0.21
C ALA A 87 -13.60 -28.68 0.25
N ARG A 88 -12.62 -29.13 1.05
CA ARG A 88 -12.62 -30.49 1.63
C ARG A 88 -13.67 -30.63 2.72
N THR A 89 -13.80 -29.67 3.63
CA THR A 89 -14.80 -29.70 4.70
C THR A 89 -16.23 -29.59 4.16
N GLY A 90 -16.47 -28.72 3.16
CA GLY A 90 -17.77 -28.60 2.50
C GLY A 90 -18.15 -29.77 1.58
N ARG A 91 -17.23 -30.68 1.26
CA ARG A 91 -17.53 -31.96 0.60
C ARG A 91 -17.88 -33.05 1.61
N GLY A 92 -17.32 -32.98 2.83
CA GLY A 92 -17.65 -33.88 3.93
C GLY A 92 -19.09 -33.74 4.41
N GLN A 93 -19.56 -32.50 4.65
CA GLN A 93 -20.92 -32.24 5.16
C GLN A 93 -22.03 -32.73 4.21
N ARG A 94 -21.87 -32.56 2.90
CA ARG A 94 -22.85 -33.02 1.90
C ARG A 94 -22.99 -34.54 1.78
N ASN A 95 -21.95 -35.30 2.16
CA ASN A 95 -22.02 -36.76 2.15
C ASN A 95 -22.72 -37.32 3.39
N THR A 96 -22.70 -36.59 4.51
CA THR A 96 -23.37 -36.99 5.75
C THR A 96 -24.88 -36.78 5.67
N GLU A 97 -25.34 -35.74 4.97
CA GLU A 97 -26.77 -35.40 4.82
C GLU A 97 -27.53 -36.29 3.83
N ARG A 98 -26.83 -37.05 2.98
CA ARG A 98 -27.45 -37.92 1.96
C ARG A 98 -27.56 -39.40 2.37
N SER A 99 -27.11 -39.73 3.58
CA SER A 99 -27.08 -41.10 4.12
C SER A 99 -28.00 -41.31 5.33
N GLY A 100 -28.87 -40.33 5.64
CA GLY A 100 -29.87 -40.37 6.70
C GLY A 100 -31.28 -40.55 6.17
#